data_AF-A0A2D6U1D7-F1
#
_entry.id   AF-A0A2D6U1D7-F1
#
_cell.length_a   1.000
_cell.length_b   1.000
_cell.length_c   1.000
_cell.angle_alpha   90.00
_cell.angle_beta   90.00
_cell.angle_gamma   90.00
#
_symmetry.space_group_name_H-M   'P 1'
#
loop_
_entity.id
_entity.type
_entity.pdbx_description
1 polymer ?
#
loop_
_entity_poly.entity_id
_entity_poly.type
_entity_poly.pdbx_seq_one_letter_code
_entity_poly.pdbx_strand_id
1 'polypeptide(L)'
;MGYKTKIVVTVMLMIIIGIIAYFIFFREIEKESKIINCGEVPADFDMQNPNYLEENPEVKKSFECSSVNFRDCKPSKITYLGTVVNMFYVKGIEGDKCIVNYESRGKGIECKYTLGQVKQMYEVAEENGQAEMTSFAVIFGLGFEIMKHSPGGTSEQEMINRDTGEKEKILCRFY
;
A
#
# COMPACT_ATOMS: atom_id res chain seq x y z
N MET A 1 19.75 -19.43 -55.81
CA MET A 1 19.86 -18.86 -54.44
C MET A 1 18.72 -17.91 -54.03
N GLY A 2 17.85 -17.43 -54.92
CA GLY A 2 16.90 -16.33 -54.60
C GLY A 2 15.59 -16.67 -53.85
N TYR A 3 15.21 -17.95 -53.70
CA TYR A 3 13.90 -18.31 -53.11
C TYR A 3 13.95 -18.48 -51.58
N LYS A 4 15.03 -19.07 -51.05
CA LYS A 4 15.24 -19.27 -49.60
C LYS A 4 15.37 -17.93 -48.86
N THR A 5 16.05 -16.96 -49.45
CA THR A 5 16.24 -15.63 -48.85
C THR A 5 14.93 -14.86 -48.72
N LYS A 6 14.02 -14.98 -49.69
CA LYS A 6 12.71 -14.30 -49.63
C LYS A 6 11.82 -14.84 -48.51
N ILE A 7 11.79 -16.16 -48.31
CA ILE A 7 10.98 -16.80 -47.26
C ILE A 7 11.46 -16.37 -45.87
N VAL A 8 12.77 -16.35 -45.64
CA VAL A 8 13.35 -15.93 -44.34
C VAL A 8 12.99 -14.48 -44.02
N VAL A 9 13.06 -13.59 -45.00
CA VAL A 9 12.72 -12.17 -44.82
C VAL A 9 11.23 -12.00 -44.49
N THR A 10 10.34 -12.72 -45.19
CA THR A 10 8.90 -12.66 -44.94
C THR A 10 8.52 -13.17 -43.55
N VAL A 11 9.15 -14.26 -43.07
CA VAL A 11 8.91 -14.79 -41.72
C VAL A 11 9.38 -13.81 -40.64
N MET A 12 10.57 -13.22 -40.80
CA MET A 12 11.05 -12.21 -39.86
C MET A 12 10.14 -11.00 -39.80
N LEU A 13 9.62 -10.54 -40.95
CA LEU A 13 8.70 -9.39 -40.98
C LEU A 13 7.41 -9.67 -40.20
N MET A 14 6.84 -10.89 -40.34
CA MET A 14 5.64 -11.29 -39.60
C MET A 14 5.89 -11.37 -38.10
N ILE A 15 7.06 -11.86 -37.67
CA ILE A 15 7.44 -11.90 -36.25
C ILE A 15 7.55 -10.48 -35.70
N ILE A 16 8.19 -9.57 -36.42
CA ILE A 16 8.35 -8.17 -36.00
C ILE A 16 6.97 -7.49 -35.88
N ILE A 17 6.09 -7.67 -36.86
CA ILE A 17 4.72 -7.12 -36.81
C ILE A 17 3.95 -7.72 -35.62
N GLY A 18 4.08 -9.03 -35.36
CA GLY A 18 3.46 -9.68 -34.21
C GLY A 18 3.96 -9.13 -32.87
N ILE A 19 5.26 -8.88 -32.74
CA ILE A 19 5.86 -8.26 -31.55
C ILE A 19 5.34 -6.83 -31.38
N ILE A 20 5.31 -6.02 -32.44
CA ILE A 20 4.79 -4.65 -32.39
C ILE A 20 3.31 -4.64 -32.02
N ALA A 21 2.50 -5.51 -32.62
CA ALA A 21 1.09 -5.66 -32.28
C ALA A 21 0.90 -6.07 -30.81
N TYR A 22 1.70 -7.00 -30.32
CA TYR A 22 1.70 -7.37 -28.90
C TYR A 22 2.02 -6.16 -28.01
N PHE A 23 3.05 -5.38 -28.31
CA PHE A 23 3.38 -4.17 -27.53
C PHE A 23 2.34 -3.04 -27.63
N ILE A 24 1.53 -2.99 -28.69
CA ILE A 24 0.47 -1.98 -28.84
C ILE A 24 -0.80 -2.42 -28.10
N PHE A 25 -1.22 -3.68 -28.24
CA PHE A 25 -2.47 -4.19 -27.69
C PHE A 25 -2.36 -4.76 -26.28
N PHE A 26 -1.19 -5.31 -25.92
CA PHE A 26 -0.88 -5.89 -24.60
C PHE A 26 0.12 -5.04 -23.81
N ARG A 27 0.39 -3.79 -24.22
CA ARG A 27 0.89 -2.82 -23.24
C ARG A 27 -0.20 -2.73 -22.18
N GLU A 28 0.05 -3.35 -21.04
CA GLU A 28 -0.71 -3.09 -19.83
C GLU A 28 -0.82 -1.57 -19.74
N ILE A 29 -2.04 -1.08 -19.86
CA ILE A 29 -2.35 0.31 -19.54
C ILE A 29 -2.11 0.35 -18.04
N GLU A 30 -0.86 0.65 -17.64
CA GLU A 30 -0.55 1.16 -16.32
C GLU A 30 -1.39 2.43 -16.20
N LYS A 31 -2.63 2.28 -15.78
CA LYS A 31 -3.40 3.38 -15.24
C LYS A 31 -2.57 3.82 -14.05
N GLU A 32 -1.80 4.89 -14.22
CA GLU A 32 -1.28 5.66 -13.09
C GLU A 32 -2.48 6.03 -12.24
N SER A 33 -2.76 5.21 -11.25
CA SER A 33 -3.81 5.43 -10.28
C SER A 33 -3.41 6.68 -9.53
N LYS A 34 -4.14 7.78 -9.78
CA LYS A 34 -3.91 9.05 -9.13
C LYS A 34 -3.92 8.84 -7.61
N ILE A 35 -2.77 9.08 -6.97
CA ILE A 35 -2.63 8.96 -5.52
C ILE A 35 -3.57 9.99 -4.86
N ILE A 36 -4.44 9.50 -3.99
CA ILE A 36 -5.36 10.32 -3.20
C ILE A 36 -4.57 10.91 -2.03
N ASN A 37 -4.45 12.24 -1.96
CA ASN A 37 -3.85 12.90 -0.80
C ASN A 37 -4.92 13.05 0.29
N CYS A 38 -4.77 12.29 1.37
CA CYS A 38 -5.69 12.33 2.51
C CYS A 38 -5.40 13.47 3.48
N GLY A 39 -4.28 14.17 3.35
CA GLY A 39 -3.97 15.35 4.14
C GLY A 39 -2.72 15.20 4.99
N GLU A 40 -2.61 16.08 5.97
CA GLU A 40 -1.44 16.23 6.83
C GLU A 40 -1.87 16.13 8.30
N VAL A 41 -1.09 15.42 9.11
CA VAL A 41 -1.28 15.25 10.55
C VAL A 41 -0.13 15.93 11.27
N PRO A 42 -0.38 16.77 12.28
CA PRO A 42 0.67 17.53 12.93
C PRO A 42 1.55 16.65 13.85
N ALA A 43 2.75 17.14 14.16
CA ALA A 43 3.76 16.42 14.95
C ALA A 43 3.34 16.19 16.41
N ASP A 44 2.49 17.08 16.91
CA ASP A 44 1.96 17.12 18.27
C ASP A 44 0.62 16.38 18.40
N PHE A 45 0.29 15.52 17.43
CA PHE A 45 -0.83 14.60 17.55
C PHE A 45 -0.74 13.81 18.86
N ASP A 46 -1.65 14.12 19.79
CA ASP A 46 -1.67 13.55 21.13
C ASP A 46 -2.67 12.40 21.21
N MET A 47 -2.14 11.18 21.12
CA MET A 47 -2.92 9.95 21.27
C MET A 47 -3.49 9.73 22.67
N GLN A 48 -2.97 10.42 23.68
CA GLN A 48 -3.44 10.26 25.06
C GLN A 48 -4.65 11.15 25.35
N ASN A 49 -4.88 12.18 24.52
CA ASN A 49 -6.07 13.00 24.61
C ASN A 49 -7.25 12.30 23.88
N PRO A 50 -8.25 11.76 24.60
CA PRO A 50 -9.38 11.06 23.98
C PRO A 50 -10.24 11.98 23.11
N ASN A 51 -10.17 13.30 23.32
CA ASN A 51 -10.96 14.29 22.59
C ASN A 51 -10.19 14.92 21.42
N TYR A 52 -8.91 14.55 21.18
CA TYR A 52 -8.07 15.23 20.21
C TYR A 52 -8.70 15.30 18.82
N LEU A 53 -9.30 14.20 18.36
CA LEU A 53 -9.94 14.14 17.03
C LEU A 53 -11.24 14.93 16.94
N GLU A 54 -11.93 15.14 18.06
CA GLU A 54 -13.10 16.02 18.14
C GLU A 54 -12.67 17.48 18.08
N GLU A 55 -11.57 17.81 18.76
CA GLU A 55 -10.98 19.15 18.80
C GLU A 55 -10.28 19.53 17.48
N ASN A 56 -9.83 18.54 16.70
CA ASN A 56 -9.06 18.70 15.46
C ASN A 56 -9.72 17.95 14.27
N PRO A 57 -10.84 18.45 13.73
CA PRO A 57 -11.66 17.74 12.75
C PRO A 57 -10.96 17.50 11.40
N GLU A 58 -9.97 18.32 11.02
CA GLU A 58 -9.14 18.10 9.84
C GLU A 58 -8.22 16.89 9.98
N VAL A 59 -7.68 16.65 11.18
CA VAL A 59 -6.89 15.45 11.48
C VAL A 59 -7.78 14.21 11.40
N LYS A 60 -8.98 14.28 12.00
CA LYS A 60 -9.99 13.23 11.89
C LYS A 60 -10.31 12.88 10.44
N LYS A 61 -10.61 13.88 9.59
CA LYS A 61 -10.86 13.68 8.15
C LYS A 61 -9.70 13.02 7.42
N SER A 62 -8.46 13.35 7.81
CA SER A 62 -7.27 12.75 7.21
C SER A 62 -7.18 11.25 7.52
N PHE A 63 -7.47 10.87 8.76
CA PHE A 63 -7.55 9.46 9.17
C PHE A 63 -8.72 8.73 8.51
N GLU A 64 -9.92 9.32 8.47
CA GLU A 64 -11.08 8.76 7.78
C GLU A 64 -10.77 8.46 6.31
N CYS A 65 -10.20 9.44 5.58
CA CYS A 65 -9.79 9.25 4.19
C CYS A 65 -8.77 8.12 4.05
N SER A 66 -7.73 8.11 4.90
CA SER A 66 -6.67 7.11 4.85
C SER A 66 -7.20 5.70 5.14
N SER A 67 -8.06 5.55 6.14
CA SER A 67 -8.65 4.26 6.56
C SER A 67 -9.61 3.70 5.51
N VAL A 68 -10.44 4.54 4.88
CA VAL A 68 -11.32 4.10 3.77
C VAL A 68 -10.52 3.66 2.55
N ASN A 69 -9.47 4.42 2.19
CA ASN A 69 -8.64 4.03 1.05
C ASN A 69 -7.78 2.82 1.37
N PHE A 70 -7.32 2.64 2.61
CA PHE A 70 -6.66 1.42 3.03
C PHE A 70 -7.59 0.21 2.91
N ARG A 71 -8.82 0.29 3.44
CA ARG A 71 -9.85 -0.76 3.32
C ARG A 71 -10.06 -1.21 1.87
N ASP A 72 -10.20 -0.24 0.97
CA ASP A 72 -10.44 -0.47 -0.45
C ASP A 72 -9.15 -0.76 -1.25
N CYS A 73 -8.00 -0.76 -0.58
CA CYS A 73 -6.67 -0.74 -1.17
C CYS A 73 -6.51 0.23 -2.35
N LYS A 74 -7.08 1.43 -2.18
CA LYS A 74 -6.97 2.53 -3.14
C LYS A 74 -5.68 3.31 -2.90
N PRO A 75 -4.96 3.68 -3.96
CA PRO A 75 -3.72 4.44 -3.80
C PRO A 75 -3.94 5.76 -3.11
N SER A 76 -3.33 5.94 -1.93
CA SER A 76 -3.56 7.09 -1.07
C SER A 76 -2.37 7.37 -0.18
N LYS A 77 -2.18 8.61 0.27
CA LYS A 77 -1.15 8.98 1.23
C LYS A 77 -1.67 9.90 2.32
N ILE A 78 -1.06 9.81 3.49
CA ILE A 78 -1.18 10.78 4.59
C ILE A 78 0.24 11.14 5.06
N THR A 79 0.45 12.43 5.34
CA THR A 79 1.77 12.95 5.72
C THR A 79 1.75 13.40 7.17
N TYR A 80 2.71 12.96 7.97
CA TYR A 80 2.89 13.45 9.34
C TYR A 80 3.97 14.51 9.34
N LEU A 81 3.58 15.71 9.76
CA LEU A 81 4.44 16.88 9.85
C LEU A 81 5.31 16.78 11.12
N GLY A 82 6.53 17.29 11.06
CA GLY A 82 7.53 17.25 12.13
C GLY A 82 8.91 17.69 11.63
N THR A 83 9.97 17.54 12.45
CA THR A 83 11.37 17.77 12.00
C THR A 83 11.82 16.75 10.96
N VAL A 84 11.14 15.62 10.87
CA VAL A 84 11.30 14.63 9.81
C VAL A 84 9.91 14.19 9.35
N VAL A 85 9.62 14.38 8.07
CA VAL A 85 8.35 13.98 7.46
C VAL A 85 8.23 12.46 7.54
N ASN A 86 7.18 11.96 8.21
CA ASN A 86 6.81 10.55 8.10
C ASN A 86 5.66 10.44 7.11
N MET A 87 5.67 9.41 6.28
CA MET A 87 4.66 9.22 5.26
C MET A 87 4.08 7.83 5.35
N PHE A 88 2.76 7.73 5.36
CA PHE A 88 2.06 6.47 5.14
C PHE A 88 1.39 6.51 3.78
N TYR A 89 1.57 5.43 3.01
CA TYR A 89 1.10 5.35 1.65
C TYR A 89 0.57 3.95 1.34
N VAL A 90 -0.66 3.88 0.85
CA VAL A 90 -1.22 2.69 0.21
C VAL A 90 -0.82 2.77 -1.26
N LYS A 91 -0.06 1.80 -1.75
CA LYS A 91 0.40 1.76 -3.14
C LYS A 91 -0.65 1.23 -4.10
N GLY A 92 -1.55 0.40 -3.60
CA GLY A 92 -2.59 -0.25 -4.38
C GLY A 92 -2.44 -1.76 -4.35
N ILE A 93 -3.05 -2.41 -5.34
CA ILE A 93 -3.19 -3.86 -5.40
C ILE A 93 -2.12 -4.45 -6.33
N GLU A 94 -1.43 -5.50 -5.84
CA GLU A 94 -0.56 -6.37 -6.62
C GLU A 94 -1.04 -7.82 -6.42
N GLY A 95 -1.73 -8.38 -7.41
CA GLY A 95 -2.37 -9.69 -7.27
C GLY A 95 -3.50 -9.68 -6.22
N ASP A 96 -3.39 -10.52 -5.19
CA ASP A 96 -4.32 -10.59 -4.06
C ASP A 96 -3.85 -9.76 -2.85
N LYS A 97 -2.78 -8.97 -3.01
CA LYS A 97 -2.16 -8.21 -1.94
C LYS A 97 -2.41 -6.72 -2.08
N CYS A 98 -2.71 -6.08 -0.95
CA CYS A 98 -2.59 -4.66 -0.76
C CYS A 98 -1.16 -4.31 -0.32
N ILE A 99 -0.53 -3.40 -1.03
CA ILE A 99 0.83 -2.95 -0.77
C ILE A 99 0.78 -1.64 0.02
N VAL A 100 1.42 -1.63 1.18
CA VAL A 100 1.39 -0.51 2.13
C VAL A 100 2.79 -0.16 2.56
N ASN A 101 3.10 1.13 2.51
CA ASN A 101 4.41 1.66 2.86
C ASN A 101 4.30 2.63 4.03
N TYR A 102 5.32 2.59 4.88
CA TYR A 102 5.57 3.62 5.88
C TYR A 102 7.03 4.06 5.81
N GLU A 103 7.25 5.37 5.73
CA GLU A 103 8.57 5.98 5.66
C GLU A 103 8.80 6.92 6.84
N SER A 104 9.96 6.83 7.46
CA SER A 104 10.38 7.68 8.57
C SER A 104 11.90 7.81 8.61
N ARG A 105 12.41 9.04 8.64
CA ARG A 105 13.83 9.37 8.88
C ARG A 105 14.81 8.64 7.95
N GLY A 106 14.46 8.54 6.66
CA GLY A 106 15.29 7.88 5.65
C GLY A 106 15.30 6.35 5.75
N LYS A 107 14.38 5.77 6.53
CA LYS A 107 14.05 4.35 6.53
C LYS A 107 12.66 4.17 5.94
N GLY A 108 12.42 3.05 5.27
CA GLY A 108 11.08 2.62 4.86
C GLY A 108 10.77 1.17 5.25
N ILE A 109 9.48 0.87 5.33
CA ILE A 109 8.94 -0.48 5.41
C ILE A 109 7.81 -0.61 4.39
N GLU A 110 7.83 -1.67 3.58
CA GLU A 110 6.75 -2.07 2.68
C GLU A 110 6.19 -3.40 3.19
N CYS A 111 4.89 -3.45 3.47
CA CYS A 111 4.19 -4.66 3.89
C CYS A 111 3.13 -5.05 2.87
N LYS A 112 3.01 -6.35 2.61
CA LYS A 112 2.03 -6.94 1.71
C LYS A 112 0.94 -7.65 2.51
N TYR A 113 -0.24 -7.05 2.57
CA TYR A 113 -1.41 -7.61 3.25
C TYR A 113 -2.31 -8.31 2.25
N THR A 114 -2.93 -9.44 2.56
CA THR A 114 -4.03 -9.95 1.73
C THR A 114 -5.21 -8.97 1.79
N LEU A 115 -6.03 -8.93 0.74
CA LEU A 115 -7.29 -8.17 0.80
C LEU A 115 -8.20 -8.64 1.95
N GLY A 116 -8.14 -9.93 2.32
CA GLY A 116 -8.84 -10.48 3.48
C GLY A 116 -8.35 -9.89 4.81
N GLN A 117 -7.03 -9.79 5.00
CA GLN A 117 -6.43 -9.18 6.21
C GLN A 117 -6.82 -7.72 6.34
N VAL A 118 -6.75 -6.95 5.24
CA VAL A 118 -7.14 -5.53 5.21
C VAL A 118 -8.60 -5.37 5.61
N LYS A 119 -9.49 -6.17 5.00
CA LYS A 119 -10.91 -6.17 5.31
C LYS A 119 -11.17 -6.49 6.78
N GLN A 120 -10.55 -7.54 7.30
CA GLN A 120 -10.72 -7.95 8.69
C GLN A 120 -10.24 -6.88 9.68
N MET A 121 -9.11 -6.22 9.42
CA MET A 121 -8.64 -5.11 10.28
C MET A 121 -9.66 -3.97 10.32
N TYR A 122 -10.28 -3.65 9.19
CA TYR A 122 -11.31 -2.63 9.12
C TYR A 122 -12.60 -3.04 9.83
N GLU A 123 -13.08 -4.28 9.61
CA GLU A 123 -14.29 -4.80 10.26
C GLU A 123 -14.14 -4.85 11.79
N VAL A 124 -12.99 -5.28 12.30
CA VAL A 124 -12.70 -5.25 13.74
C VAL A 124 -12.72 -3.81 14.26
N ALA A 125 -12.15 -2.85 13.54
CA ALA A 125 -12.19 -1.45 13.93
C ALA A 125 -13.63 -0.88 13.91
N GLU A 126 -14.41 -1.24 12.89
CA GLU A 126 -15.82 -0.84 12.76
C GLU A 126 -16.69 -1.38 13.89
N GLU A 127 -16.51 -2.65 14.28
CA GLU A 127 -17.21 -3.26 15.43
C GLU A 127 -16.92 -2.55 16.76
N ASN A 128 -15.74 -1.93 16.88
CA ASN A 128 -15.34 -1.14 18.05
C ASN A 128 -15.69 0.36 17.90
N GLY A 129 -16.35 0.77 16.82
CA GLY A 129 -16.68 2.18 16.56
C GLY A 129 -15.47 3.05 16.27
N GLN A 130 -14.41 2.49 15.68
CA GLN A 130 -13.12 3.12 15.42
C GLN A 130 -12.63 2.89 13.98
N ALA A 131 -13.54 2.70 13.02
CA ALA A 131 -13.20 2.42 11.62
C ALA A 131 -12.32 3.52 10.99
N GLU A 132 -12.51 4.77 11.42
CA GLU A 132 -11.70 5.91 10.98
C GLU A 132 -10.23 5.80 11.41
N MET A 133 -9.92 5.00 12.44
CA MET A 133 -8.57 4.85 13.01
C MET A 133 -7.83 3.59 12.53
N THR A 134 -8.38 2.81 11.60
CA THR A 134 -7.71 1.58 11.13
C THR A 134 -6.32 1.87 10.55
N SER A 135 -6.20 2.89 9.69
CA SER A 135 -4.90 3.25 9.11
C SER A 135 -3.92 3.75 10.18
N PHE A 136 -4.41 4.47 11.19
CA PHE A 136 -3.61 4.90 12.33
C PHE A 136 -2.99 3.71 13.08
N ALA A 137 -3.77 2.66 13.37
CA ALA A 137 -3.28 1.47 14.07
C ALA A 137 -2.17 0.76 13.26
N VAL A 138 -2.34 0.66 11.95
CA VAL A 138 -1.32 0.11 11.04
C VAL A 138 -0.05 0.97 11.07
N ILE A 139 -0.20 2.29 10.94
CA ILE A 139 0.92 3.24 10.97
C ILE A 139 1.72 3.11 12.27
N PHE A 140 1.03 3.02 13.40
CA PHE A 140 1.67 2.83 14.70
C PHE A 140 2.48 1.53 14.73
N GLY A 141 1.87 0.40 14.31
CA GLY A 141 2.55 -0.90 14.23
C GLY A 141 3.79 -0.87 13.34
N LEU A 142 3.67 -0.33 12.13
CA LEU A 142 4.79 -0.19 11.18
C LEU A 142 5.88 0.76 11.72
N GLY A 143 5.48 1.82 12.41
CA GLY A 143 6.38 2.75 13.10
C GLY A 143 7.25 2.08 14.16
N PHE A 144 6.69 1.16 14.95
CA PHE A 144 7.51 0.36 15.88
C PHE A 144 8.44 -0.60 15.15
N GLU A 145 7.96 -1.26 14.11
CA GLU A 145 8.75 -2.25 13.37
C GLU A 145 9.96 -1.63 12.68
N ILE A 146 9.81 -0.46 12.06
CA ILE A 146 10.92 0.25 11.39
C ILE A 146 12.00 0.73 12.36
N MET A 147 11.64 0.99 13.62
CA MET A 147 12.61 1.37 14.67
C MET A 147 13.44 0.18 15.14
N LYS A 148 12.88 -1.02 15.16
CA LYS A 148 13.55 -2.25 15.64
C LYS A 148 14.51 -2.85 14.60
N HIS A 149 14.27 -2.62 13.31
CA HIS A 149 14.99 -3.29 12.24
C HIS A 149 16.02 -2.39 11.53
N SER A 150 17.02 -3.05 10.96
CA SER A 150 17.99 -2.41 10.06
C SER A 150 17.45 -2.39 8.62
N PRO A 151 17.78 -1.36 7.81
CA PRO A 151 17.45 -1.34 6.39
C PRO A 151 17.92 -2.60 5.66
N GLY A 152 17.15 -3.07 4.68
CA GLY A 152 17.45 -4.26 3.87
C GLY A 152 16.99 -5.59 4.46
N GLY A 153 16.41 -5.60 5.66
CA GLY A 153 15.84 -6.81 6.27
C GLY A 153 14.45 -7.18 5.75
N THR A 154 13.96 -8.33 6.20
CA THR A 154 12.55 -8.74 6.07
C THR A 154 12.00 -9.18 7.42
N SER A 155 10.74 -8.91 7.70
CA SER A 155 10.01 -9.47 8.85
C SER A 155 8.73 -10.14 8.40
N GLU A 156 8.33 -11.17 9.14
CA GLU A 156 7.02 -11.79 9.01
C GLU A 156 6.22 -11.39 10.26
N GLN A 157 5.08 -10.74 10.06
CA GLN A 157 4.10 -10.52 11.14
C GLN A 157 3.01 -11.57 11.02
N GLU A 158 2.49 -12.03 12.16
CA GLU A 158 1.37 -12.98 12.19
C GLU A 158 0.08 -12.26 12.56
N MET A 159 -1.00 -12.59 11.85
CA MET A 159 -2.36 -12.17 12.13
C MET A 159 -3.25 -13.42 12.22
N ILE A 160 -4.18 -13.46 13.16
CA ILE A 160 -5.16 -14.54 13.23
C ILE A 160 -6.35 -14.16 12.36
N ASN A 161 -6.64 -14.97 11.34
CA ASN A 161 -7.85 -14.84 10.55
C ASN A 161 -9.07 -15.14 11.43
N ARG A 162 -10.02 -14.22 11.51
CA ARG A 162 -11.19 -14.36 12.38
C ARG A 162 -12.17 -15.43 11.90
N ASP A 163 -12.31 -15.59 10.58
CA ASP A 163 -13.26 -16.52 9.97
C ASP A 163 -12.77 -17.96 10.06
N THR A 164 -11.47 -18.18 9.86
CA THR A 164 -10.86 -19.53 9.83
C THR A 164 -10.14 -19.91 11.13
N GLY A 165 -9.75 -18.94 11.94
CA GLY A 165 -8.89 -19.13 13.12
C GLY A 165 -7.43 -19.41 12.78
N GLU A 166 -7.05 -19.43 11.50
CA GLU A 166 -5.70 -19.73 11.06
C GLU A 166 -4.76 -18.54 11.24
N LYS A 167 -3.48 -18.83 11.47
CA LYS A 167 -2.43 -17.81 11.46
C LYS A 167 -2.05 -17.50 10.01
N GLU A 168 -2.25 -16.26 9.62
CA GLU A 168 -1.79 -15.74 8.34
C GLU A 168 -0.56 -14.87 8.53
N LYS A 169 0.31 -14.88 7.52
CA LYS A 169 1.54 -14.09 7.51
C LYS A 169 1.36 -12.81 6.72
N ILE A 170 1.97 -11.74 7.21
CA ILE A 170 2.16 -10.46 6.53
C ILE A 170 3.67 -10.32 6.30
N LEU A 171 4.06 -10.22 5.04
CA LEU A 171 5.46 -10.07 4.65
C LEU A 171 5.82 -8.60 4.58
N CYS A 172 6.84 -8.20 5.32
CA CYS A 172 7.35 -6.84 5.35
C CYS A 172 8.82 -6.79 4.94
N ARG A 173 9.19 -5.79 4.14
CA ARG A 173 10.55 -5.52 3.68
C ARG A 173 10.98 -4.13 4.11
N PHE A 174 12.16 -4.05 4.72
CA PHE A 174 12.76 -2.80 5.17
C PHE A 174 13.73 -2.26 4.13
N TYR A 175 13.78 -0.95 3.94
CA TYR A 175 14.69 -0.27 3.03
C TYR A 175 15.20 1.05 3.60
#